data_AF-A0AA41E8C6-F1
#
_entry.id   AF-A0AA41E8C6-F1
#
_cell.length_a   1.000
_cell.length_b   1.000
_cell.length_c   1.000
_cell.angle_alpha   90.00
_cell.angle_beta   90.00
_cell.angle_gamma   90.00
#
_symmetry.space_group_name_H-M   'P 1'
#
loop_
_entity.id
_entity.type
_entity.pdbx_description
1 polymer ?
#
loop_
_entity_poly.entity_id
_entity_poly.type
_entity_poly.pdbx_seq_one_letter_code
_entity_poly.pdbx_strand_id
1 'polypeptide(L)'
;MIDLEQEAISRSERGTRMPTLHRLQQLSDTLDCSVDQLLQRGSRRPNDQLAMIAASLDGLDSDERELVVNFVQQFTDMLKAKHSSKSKRRK
;
A
#
# COMPACT_ATOMS: atom_id res chain seq x y z
N MET A 1 17.88 16.18 12.33
CA MET A 1 17.98 16.45 10.89
C MET A 1 18.82 15.35 10.29
N ILE A 2 18.25 14.48 9.45
CA ILE A 2 19.02 13.39 8.87
C ILE A 2 19.97 13.98 7.82
N ASP A 3 21.27 13.76 8.00
CA ASP A 3 22.26 14.03 6.96
C ASP A 3 22.16 12.92 5.91
N LEU A 4 21.23 13.12 4.98
CA LEU A 4 21.04 12.30 3.79
C LEU A 4 21.15 13.24 2.60
N GLU A 5 22.14 12.99 1.75
CA GLU A 5 22.18 13.61 0.44
C GLU A 5 20.90 13.27 -0.31
N GLN A 6 20.22 14.29 -0.83
CA GLN A 6 18.94 14.15 -1.54
C GLN A 6 19.05 13.17 -2.72
N GLU A 7 20.22 13.08 -3.34
CA GLU A 7 20.51 12.12 -4.41
C GLU A 7 20.51 10.66 -3.91
N ALA A 8 20.98 10.40 -2.69
CA ALA A 8 21.00 9.07 -2.10
C ALA A 8 19.59 8.56 -1.78
N ILE A 9 18.71 9.45 -1.31
CA ILE A 9 17.27 9.17 -1.12
C ILE A 9 16.65 8.87 -2.48
N SER A 10 16.87 9.74 -3.46
CA SER A 10 16.29 9.64 -4.79
C SER A 10 16.66 8.34 -5.53
N ARG A 11 17.91 7.87 -5.39
CA ARG A 11 18.35 6.57 -5.91
C ARG A 11 17.66 5.40 -5.21
N SER A 12 17.37 5.54 -3.92
CA SER A 12 16.69 4.52 -3.13
C SER A 12 15.20 4.41 -3.48
N GLU A 13 14.53 5.54 -3.65
CA GLU A 13 13.12 5.60 -4.10
C GLU A 13 12.92 5.00 -5.49
N ARG A 14 13.90 5.17 -6.40
CA ARG A 14 13.89 4.53 -7.73
C ARG A 14 14.33 3.07 -7.72
N GLY A 15 14.69 2.51 -6.57
CA GLY A 15 15.17 1.13 -6.44
C GLY A 15 16.56 0.88 -7.01
N THR A 16 17.30 1.93 -7.41
CA THR A 16 18.67 1.83 -7.92
C THR A 16 19.73 1.63 -6.83
N ARG A 17 19.38 1.82 -5.55
CA ARG A 17 20.20 1.49 -4.38
C ARG A 17 19.30 1.00 -3.26
N MET A 18 19.64 -0.11 -2.61
CA MET A 18 18.90 -0.55 -1.43
C MET A 18 19.35 0.23 -0.18
N PRO A 19 18.42 0.84 0.58
CA PRO A 19 18.76 1.45 1.86
C PRO A 19 19.12 0.37 2.89
N THR A 20 20.00 0.71 3.84
CA THR A 20 20.29 -0.17 4.98
C THR A 20 19.16 -0.14 6.00
N LEU A 21 19.06 -1.14 6.87
CA LEU A 21 18.06 -1.16 7.96
C LEU A 21 18.12 0.09 8.84
N HIS A 22 19.32 0.55 9.18
CA HIS A 22 19.52 1.80 9.93
C HIS A 22 18.92 3.02 9.20
N ARG A 23 19.06 3.10 7.87
CA ARG A 23 18.48 4.20 7.08
C ARG A 23 16.97 4.12 7.00
N LEU A 24 16.40 2.91 6.91
CA LEU A 24 14.95 2.71 6.99
C LEU A 24 14.39 3.19 8.34
N GLN A 25 15.08 2.90 9.44
CA GLN A 25 14.69 3.37 10.78
C GLN A 25 14.69 4.90 10.87
N GLN A 26 15.76 5.55 10.39
CA GLN A 26 15.81 7.03 10.42
C GLN A 26 14.66 7.65 9.60
N LEU A 27 14.37 7.08 8.43
CA LEU A 27 13.26 7.54 7.58
C LEU A 27 11.91 7.32 8.27
N SER A 28 11.72 6.19 8.95
CA SER A 28 10.46 5.88 9.65
C SER A 28 10.21 6.89 10.77
N ASP A 29 11.24 7.20 11.56
CA ASP A 29 11.16 8.19 12.65
C ASP A 29 10.86 9.61 12.11
N THR A 30 11.41 9.97 10.96
CA THR A 30 11.21 11.31 10.36
C THR A 30 9.84 11.47 9.71
N LEU A 31 9.28 10.38 9.19
CA LEU A 31 7.97 10.36 8.54
C LEU A 31 6.84 9.96 9.50
N ASP A 32 7.15 9.85 10.80
CA ASP A 32 6.24 9.44 11.88
C ASP A 32 5.44 8.17 11.51
N CYS A 33 6.16 7.15 11.07
CA CYS A 33 5.61 5.88 10.64
C CYS A 33 6.52 4.73 11.06
N SER A 34 6.04 3.49 10.95
CA SER A 34 6.86 2.32 11.20
C SER A 34 7.65 1.88 9.95
N VAL A 35 8.76 1.15 10.13
CA VAL A 35 9.57 0.65 9.01
C VAL A 35 8.77 -0.26 8.07
N ASP A 36 7.85 -1.06 8.58
CA ASP A 36 6.99 -1.91 7.76
C ASP A 36 6.02 -1.09 6.89
N GLN A 37 5.51 0.05 7.39
CA GLN A 37 4.67 0.97 6.60
C GLN A 37 5.43 1.58 5.42
N LEU A 38 6.75 1.82 5.54
CA LEU A 38 7.58 2.25 4.41
C LEU A 38 7.62 1.20 3.29
N LEU A 39 7.65 -0.09 3.65
CA LEU A 39 7.77 -1.18 2.69
C LEU A 39 6.41 -1.60 2.11
N GLN A 40 5.33 -1.48 2.88
CA GLN A 40 3.98 -1.84 2.44
C GLN A 40 3.47 -0.96 1.30
N ARG A 41 3.78 0.33 1.28
CA ARG A 41 3.29 1.30 0.28
C ARG A 41 3.64 0.95 -1.17
N GLY A 42 4.74 0.22 -1.40
CA GLY A 42 5.16 -0.25 -2.73
C GLY A 42 4.83 -1.72 -3.01
N SER A 43 4.21 -2.43 -2.06
CA SER A 43 4.06 -3.88 -2.15
C SER A 43 2.92 -4.30 -3.08
N ARG A 44 3.18 -5.35 -3.85
CA ARG A 44 2.17 -6.05 -4.67
C ARG A 44 1.51 -7.21 -3.94
N ARG A 45 1.87 -7.45 -2.67
CA ARG A 45 1.30 -8.54 -1.88
C ARG A 45 -0.09 -8.14 -1.39
N PRO A 46 -1.11 -8.99 -1.54
CA PRO A 46 -2.48 -8.67 -1.10
C PRO A 46 -2.58 -8.28 0.38
N ASN A 47 -1.82 -8.94 1.27
CA ASN A 47 -1.84 -8.66 2.70
C ASN A 47 -1.32 -7.25 3.03
N ASP A 48 -0.32 -6.77 2.31
CA ASP A 48 0.24 -5.43 2.52
C ASP A 48 -0.76 -4.36 2.02
N GLN A 49 -1.49 -4.64 0.94
CA GLN A 49 -2.57 -3.78 0.45
C GLN A 49 -3.76 -3.75 1.42
N LEU A 50 -4.09 -4.88 2.04
CA LEU A 50 -5.12 -4.95 3.10
C LEU A 50 -4.73 -4.09 4.31
N ALA A 51 -3.47 -4.14 4.74
CA ALA A 51 -2.97 -3.31 5.84
C ALA A 51 -3.14 -1.80 5.56
N MET A 52 -2.87 -1.36 4.32
CA MET A 52 -3.10 0.04 3.92
C MET A 52 -4.58 0.44 3.93
N ILE A 53 -5.48 -0.46 3.49
CA ILE A 53 -6.93 -0.21 3.56
C ILE A 53 -7.36 -0.11 5.02
N ALA A 54 -6.92 -1.03 5.89
CA ALA A 54 -7.22 -1.01 7.31
C ALA A 54 -6.76 0.30 7.98
N ALA A 55 -5.55 0.78 7.65
CA ALA A 55 -5.06 2.07 8.14
C ALA A 55 -5.93 3.25 7.65
N SER A 56 -6.43 3.20 6.41
CA SER A 56 -7.31 4.24 5.85
C SER A 56 -8.71 4.27 6.48
N LEU A 57 -9.11 3.19 7.17
CA LEU A 57 -10.37 3.12 7.91
C LEU A 57 -10.27 3.70 9.32
N ASP A 58 -9.06 4.00 9.79
CA ASP A 58 -8.85 4.62 11.09
C ASP A 58 -9.45 6.03 11.12
N GLY A 59 -10.09 6.39 12.23
CA GLY A 59 -10.82 7.65 12.37
C GLY A 59 -12.23 7.71 11.74
N LEU A 60 -12.61 6.74 10.90
CA LEU A 60 -13.99 6.62 10.40
C LEU A 60 -14.92 5.99 11.44
N ASP A 61 -16.20 6.36 11.42
CA ASP A 61 -17.23 5.72 12.22
C ASP A 61 -17.71 4.36 11.64
N SER A 62 -18.64 3.70 12.32
CA SER A 62 -19.13 2.37 11.91
C SER A 62 -19.78 2.38 10.52
N ASP A 63 -20.58 3.41 10.24
CA ASP A 63 -21.42 3.47 9.06
C ASP A 63 -20.57 3.83 7.84
N GLU A 64 -19.60 4.74 8.03
CA GLU A 64 -18.57 5.08 7.05
C GLU A 64 -17.70 3.87 6.69
N ARG A 65 -17.25 3.09 7.69
CA ARG A 65 -16.48 1.87 7.45
C ARG A 65 -17.28 0.83 6.68
N GLU A 66 -18.55 0.64 7.03
CA GLU A 66 -19.44 -0.28 6.34
C GLU A 66 -19.61 0.11 4.86
N LEU A 67 -19.77 1.40 4.57
CA LEU A 67 -19.85 1.91 3.21
C LEU A 67 -18.60 1.56 2.38
N VAL A 68 -17.41 1.77 2.95
CA VAL A 68 -16.15 1.45 2.27
C VAL A 68 -16.03 -0.04 1.99
N VAL A 69 -16.34 -0.89 2.99
CA VAL A 69 -16.30 -2.36 2.83
C VAL A 69 -17.25 -2.82 1.73
N ASN A 70 -18.49 -2.31 1.73
CA ASN A 70 -19.48 -2.64 0.72
C ASN A 70 -19.03 -2.25 -0.69
N PHE A 71 -18.41 -1.08 -0.83
CA PHE A 71 -17.86 -0.63 -2.12
C PHE A 71 -16.75 -1.55 -2.63
N VAL A 72 -15.78 -1.91 -1.78
CA VAL A 72 -14.69 -2.82 -2.14
C VAL A 72 -15.23 -4.19 -2.57
N GLN A 73 -16.25 -4.71 -1.87
CA GLN A 73 -16.88 -5.98 -2.21
C GLN A 73 -17.58 -5.92 -3.57
N GLN A 74 -18.40 -4.89 -3.80
CA GLN A 74 -19.10 -4.69 -5.09
C GLN A 74 -18.12 -4.60 -6.27
N PHE A 75 -17.03 -3.84 -6.10
CA PHE A 75 -16.00 -3.72 -7.14
C PHE A 75 -15.30 -5.05 -7.41
N THR A 76 -14.98 -5.79 -6.36
CA THR A 76 -14.34 -7.11 -6.47
C THR A 76 -15.24 -8.09 -7.24
N ASP A 77 -16.53 -8.11 -6.93
CA ASP A 77 -17.49 -9.00 -7.58
C ASP A 77 -17.74 -8.63 -9.05
N MET A 78 -17.85 -7.33 -9.35
CA MET A 78 -17.90 -6.84 -10.73
C MET A 78 -16.68 -7.30 -11.55
N LEU A 79 -15.47 -7.17 -10.99
CA LEU A 79 -14.24 -7.57 -11.67
C LEU A 79 -14.22 -9.09 -11.90
N LYS A 80 -14.58 -9.90 -10.90
CA LYS A 80 -14.69 -11.36 -11.06
C LYS A 80 -15.70 -11.75 -12.16
N ALA A 81 -16.88 -11.12 -12.19
CA ALA A 81 -17.89 -11.36 -13.21
C ALA A 81 -17.39 -11.00 -14.63
N LYS A 82 -16.67 -9.88 -14.78
CA LYS A 82 -16.05 -9.47 -16.04
C LYS A 82 -14.96 -10.45 -16.51
N HIS A 83 -14.21 -11.03 -15.59
CA HIS A 83 -13.18 -12.02 -15.92
C HIS A 83 -13.81 -13.34 -16.40
N SER A 84 -14.89 -13.78 -15.74
CA SER A 84 -15.69 -14.95 -16.15
C SER A 84 -16.29 -14.78 -17.56
N SER A 85 -16.89 -13.63 -17.85
CA SER A 85 -17.48 -13.35 -19.18
C SER A 85 -16.43 -13.22 -20.30
N LYS A 86 -15.25 -12.67 -20.01
CA LYS A 86 -14.11 -12.64 -20.96
C LYS A 86 -13.54 -14.03 -21.24
N SER A 87 -13.48 -14.91 -20.25
CA SER A 87 -13.04 -16.31 -20.43
C SER A 87 -14.02 -17.07 -21.34
N LYS A 88 -15.32 -16.85 -21.18
CA LYS A 88 -16.38 -17.49 -21.98
C LYS A 88 -16.45 -17.01 -23.44
N ARG A 89 -15.94 -15.82 -23.75
CA ARG A 89 -15.86 -15.24 -25.11
C ARG A 89 -14.62 -15.66 -25.91
N ARG A 90 -13.62 -16.28 -25.26
CA ARG A 90 -12.36 -16.73 -25.87
C ARG A 90 -12.33 -18.22 -26.20
N LYS A 91 -13.36 -18.96 -25.81
CA LYS A 91 -13.65 -20.34 -26.23
C LYS A 91 -14.75 -20.30 -27.29
#